data_AF-A0A453BKW7-F1
#
_entry.id   AF-A0A453BKW7-F1
#
_cell.length_a   1.000
_cell.length_b   1.000
_cell.length_c   1.000
_cell.angle_alpha   90.00
_cell.angle_beta   90.00
_cell.angle_gamma   90.00
#
_symmetry.space_group_name_H-M   'P 1'
#
loop_
_entity.id
_entity.type
_entity.pdbx_description
1 polymer ?
#
loop_
_entity_poly.entity_id
_entity_poly.type
_entity_poly.pdbx_seq_one_letter_code
_entity_poly.pdbx_strand_id
1 'polypeptide(L)'
;MAIVAALWTQKVKRWSDFLVFSASRTVFHHNNDAVVQLLRSCFTSILGMSSTSLCCCGGVASLLGHGFGSHCSGGLSPVAPGILYLRIFRCIKDCSILAEDILSLLMLSVKDIAETTVSRHGSDKLKRTKYAMGHGKISLATAMTQVKVAASLGATLVWLSGGTTLVQSLFQEMLPSWFLSAQDLDRGGASGGTVYKLGGHALAYFAVYSGMFAWGIDPTPVSRRRERVMRSHLEFLASALDGKISLGCNMSLWRAYVSGFLGLVVDRAPCLLHEVDLKVLKKLSIGLRQWKEKELAVAILCRGGPEAMGVAAELILDSEW
;
A
#
# COMPACT_ATOMS: atom_id res chain seq x y z
N MET A 1 28.91 27.68 -29.53
CA MET A 1 27.45 27.89 -29.71
C MET A 1 26.60 26.86 -28.96
N ALA A 2 26.83 25.54 -29.14
CA ALA A 2 26.03 24.50 -28.46
C ALA A 2 26.06 24.55 -26.92
N ILE A 3 27.20 24.86 -26.31
CA ILE A 3 27.34 24.97 -24.84
C ILE A 3 26.49 26.12 -24.29
N VAL A 4 26.50 27.28 -24.96
CA VAL A 4 25.70 28.45 -24.54
C VAL A 4 24.21 28.15 -24.66
N ALA A 5 23.77 27.50 -25.75
CA ALA A 5 22.40 27.07 -25.92
C ALA A 5 21.96 26.07 -24.83
N ALA A 6 22.80 25.09 -24.49
CA ALA A 6 22.53 24.13 -23.42
C ALA A 6 22.41 24.78 -22.02
N LEU A 7 23.25 25.78 -21.73
CA LEU A 7 23.16 26.54 -20.48
C LEU A 7 21.89 27.39 -20.41
N TRP A 8 21.48 27.99 -21.53
CA TRP A 8 20.24 28.74 -21.63
C TRP A 8 19.01 27.86 -21.45
N THR A 9 18.95 26.70 -22.11
CA THR A 9 17.83 25.76 -21.93
C THR A 9 17.75 25.25 -20.50
N GLN A 10 18.88 24.96 -19.85
CA GLN A 10 18.91 24.59 -18.43
C GLN A 10 18.40 25.71 -17.53
N LYS A 11 18.80 26.97 -17.79
CA LYS A 11 18.37 28.13 -17.01
C LYS A 11 16.87 28.40 -17.16
N VAL A 12 16.36 28.36 -18.39
CA VAL A 12 14.93 28.53 -18.69
C VAL A 12 14.11 27.43 -18.04
N LYS A 13 14.55 26.16 -18.12
CA LYS A 13 13.89 25.04 -17.46
C LYS A 13 13.83 25.22 -15.95
N ARG A 14 14.94 25.61 -15.31
CA ARG A 14 14.98 25.89 -13.85
C ARG A 14 14.03 27.00 -13.44
N TRP A 15 13.90 28.06 -14.25
CA TRP A 15 12.96 29.16 -14.00
C TRP A 15 11.52 28.71 -14.16
N SER A 16 11.20 27.97 -15.22
CA SER A 16 9.88 27.35 -15.42
C SER A 16 9.50 26.48 -14.23
N ASP A 17 10.38 25.56 -13.83
CA ASP A 17 10.16 24.66 -12.70
C ASP A 17 9.94 25.47 -11.40
N PHE A 18 10.76 26.49 -11.14
CA PHE A 18 10.61 27.35 -9.98
C PHE A 18 9.25 28.06 -9.94
N LEU A 19 8.78 28.59 -11.08
CA LEU A 19 7.48 29.25 -11.17
C LEU A 19 6.34 28.26 -10.97
N VAL A 20 6.39 27.10 -11.63
CA VAL A 20 5.37 26.05 -11.48
C VAL A 20 5.28 25.61 -10.02
N PHE A 21 6.41 25.31 -9.38
CA PHE A 21 6.40 24.90 -7.97
C PHE A 21 5.92 26.02 -7.06
N SER A 22 6.41 27.25 -7.24
CA SER A 22 6.03 28.38 -6.39
C SER A 22 4.53 28.70 -6.49
N ALA A 23 3.98 28.73 -7.70
CA ALA A 23 2.54 28.95 -7.92
C ALA A 23 1.70 27.77 -7.41
N SER A 24 2.18 26.54 -7.56
CA SER A 24 1.41 25.36 -7.15
C SER A 24 1.24 25.25 -5.63
N ARG A 25 2.18 25.76 -4.83
CA ARG A 25 2.13 25.66 -3.36
C ARG A 25 0.86 26.28 -2.79
N THR A 26 0.42 27.43 -3.30
CA THR A 26 -0.80 28.08 -2.82
C THR A 26 -2.04 27.29 -3.21
N VAL A 27 -2.07 26.72 -4.42
CA VAL A 27 -3.19 25.90 -4.90
C VAL A 27 -3.36 24.66 -4.03
N PHE A 28 -2.29 23.88 -3.84
CA PHE A 28 -2.35 22.65 -3.04
C PHE A 28 -2.53 22.90 -1.55
N HIS A 29 -2.19 24.09 -1.06
CA HIS A 29 -2.45 24.47 0.33
C HIS A 29 -3.92 24.77 0.61
N HIS A 30 -4.71 25.20 -0.40
CA HIS A 30 -6.11 25.60 -0.22
C HIS A 30 -7.11 24.62 -0.85
N ASN A 31 -6.68 23.80 -1.81
CA ASN A 31 -7.57 22.93 -2.56
C ASN A 31 -7.21 21.46 -2.34
N ASN A 32 -7.98 20.79 -1.49
CA ASN A 32 -7.83 19.37 -1.19
C ASN A 32 -8.11 18.49 -2.43
N ASP A 33 -9.06 18.87 -3.29
CA ASP A 33 -9.34 18.12 -4.53
C ASP A 33 -8.12 18.10 -5.45
N ALA A 34 -7.38 19.21 -5.53
CA ALA A 34 -6.14 19.26 -6.30
C ALA A 34 -5.10 18.28 -5.76
N VAL A 35 -5.00 18.16 -4.43
CA VAL A 35 -4.11 17.19 -3.77
C VAL A 35 -4.54 15.75 -4.09
N VAL A 36 -5.84 15.44 -3.99
CA VAL A 36 -6.38 14.12 -4.34
C VAL A 36 -6.12 13.78 -5.81
N GLN A 37 -6.29 14.74 -6.72
CA GLN A 37 -5.98 14.53 -8.14
C GLN A 37 -4.49 14.31 -8.40
N LEU A 38 -3.62 14.99 -7.66
CA LEU A 38 -2.18 14.75 -7.72
C LEU A 38 -1.84 13.33 -7.23
N LEU A 39 -2.41 12.91 -6.10
CA LEU A 39 -2.24 11.55 -5.58
C LEU A 39 -2.72 10.51 -6.60
N ARG A 40 -3.93 10.70 -7.16
CA ARG A 40 -4.46 9.86 -8.24
C ARG A 40 -3.49 9.79 -9.42
N SER A 41 -2.92 10.91 -9.82
CA SER A 41 -1.92 10.97 -10.89
C SER A 41 -0.64 10.18 -10.55
N CYS A 42 -0.19 10.19 -9.29
CA CYS A 42 0.92 9.36 -8.81
C CYS A 42 0.58 7.86 -8.93
N PHE A 43 -0.60 7.43 -8.48
CA PHE A 43 -1.05 6.03 -8.58
C PHE A 43 -1.19 5.58 -10.04
N THR A 44 -1.81 6.39 -10.90
CA THR A 44 -1.95 6.08 -12.33
C THR A 44 -0.59 5.98 -13.02
N SER A 45 0.33 6.88 -12.70
CA SER A 45 1.68 6.92 -13.28
C SER A 45 2.53 5.71 -12.86
N ILE A 46 2.53 5.34 -11.57
CA ILE A 46 3.30 4.17 -11.09
C ILE A 46 2.72 2.86 -11.62
N LEU A 47 1.39 2.74 -11.76
CA LEU A 47 0.75 1.51 -12.22
C LEU A 47 0.68 1.41 -13.75
N GLY A 48 0.96 2.51 -14.47
CA GLY A 48 0.92 2.55 -15.94
C GLY A 48 -0.51 2.48 -16.50
N MET A 49 -1.50 2.97 -15.76
CA MET A 49 -2.92 2.85 -16.08
C MET A 49 -3.47 4.03 -16.92
N SER A 50 -2.60 4.72 -17.67
CA SER A 50 -3.01 5.89 -18.48
C SER A 50 -3.81 5.47 -19.71
N SER A 51 -5.00 6.04 -19.90
CA SER A 51 -5.89 5.77 -21.03
C SER A 51 -5.46 6.38 -22.37
N THR A 52 -4.43 7.22 -22.41
CA THR A 52 -4.12 8.10 -23.56
C THR A 52 -2.73 7.98 -24.18
N SER A 53 -1.89 7.01 -23.79
CA SER A 53 -0.51 6.89 -24.32
C SER A 53 -0.25 5.56 -25.01
N LEU A 54 0.28 5.62 -26.24
CA LEU A 54 0.83 4.50 -27.01
C LEU A 54 2.08 3.86 -26.36
N CYS A 55 2.55 4.40 -25.23
CA CYS A 55 3.67 3.89 -24.46
C CYS A 55 3.25 3.72 -22.98
N CYS A 56 2.77 2.53 -22.64
CA CYS A 56 2.42 2.13 -21.27
C CYS A 56 3.66 1.67 -20.50
N CYS A 57 4.55 2.59 -20.14
CA CYS A 57 5.67 2.31 -19.24
C CYS A 57 5.30 2.82 -17.84
N GLY A 58 4.68 1.98 -17.01
CA GLY A 58 4.49 2.26 -15.59
C GLY A 58 5.81 2.26 -14.81
N GLY A 59 5.73 2.43 -13.50
CA GLY A 59 6.86 2.34 -12.57
C GLY A 59 7.47 3.69 -12.18
N VAL A 60 8.54 3.62 -11.38
CA VAL A 60 9.18 4.78 -10.74
C VAL A 60 9.70 5.78 -11.77
N ALA A 61 10.14 5.28 -12.93
CA ALA A 61 10.50 6.04 -14.11
C ALA A 61 9.40 7.03 -14.53
N SER A 62 8.16 6.55 -14.68
CA SER A 62 7.01 7.37 -15.03
C SER A 62 6.66 8.37 -13.92
N LEU A 63 6.69 7.90 -12.67
CA LEU A 63 6.33 8.71 -11.50
C LEU A 63 7.27 9.91 -11.30
N LEU A 64 8.57 9.71 -11.54
CA LEU A 64 9.61 10.71 -11.35
C LEU A 64 10.04 11.43 -12.64
N GLY A 65 9.48 11.06 -13.79
CA GLY A 65 9.81 11.66 -15.08
C GLY A 65 11.16 11.22 -15.66
N HIS A 66 11.66 10.04 -15.25
CA HIS A 66 12.87 9.41 -15.77
C HIS A 66 12.52 8.26 -16.72
N GLY A 67 12.25 8.57 -17.99
CA GLY A 67 12.02 7.59 -19.05
C GLY A 67 12.32 8.17 -20.43
N PHE A 68 12.79 7.33 -21.37
CA PHE A 68 13.05 7.71 -22.76
C PHE A 68 11.76 8.24 -23.40
N GLY A 69 11.77 9.48 -23.89
CA GLY A 69 10.71 9.99 -24.77
C GLY A 69 9.90 11.18 -24.27
N SER A 70 10.55 12.27 -23.89
CA SER A 70 9.98 13.64 -23.87
C SER A 70 9.51 14.14 -25.26
N HIS A 71 9.29 13.25 -26.25
CA HIS A 71 9.13 13.60 -27.65
C HIS A 71 7.75 13.26 -28.24
N CYS A 72 6.81 12.70 -27.47
CA CYS A 72 5.49 12.35 -28.04
C CYS A 72 4.48 13.50 -28.12
N SER A 73 4.80 14.68 -27.60
CA SER A 73 3.95 15.87 -27.75
C SER A 73 4.81 17.12 -27.71
N GLY A 74 4.88 17.85 -28.83
CA GLY A 74 5.62 19.10 -28.99
C GLY A 74 5.06 20.27 -28.15
N GLY A 75 5.11 20.14 -26.82
CA GLY A 75 4.70 21.15 -25.84
C GLY A 75 5.53 21.06 -24.56
N LEU A 76 5.29 21.99 -23.62
CA LEU A 76 5.89 21.96 -22.27
C LEU A 76 5.62 20.56 -21.65
N SER A 77 6.68 19.78 -21.42
CA SER A 77 6.54 18.49 -20.76
C SER A 77 5.90 18.72 -19.38
N PRO A 78 4.75 18.11 -19.07
CA PRO A 78 4.14 18.25 -17.74
C PRO A 78 5.13 17.76 -16.69
N VAL A 79 5.22 18.47 -15.57
CA VAL A 79 6.04 18.04 -14.42
C VAL A 79 5.51 16.70 -13.93
N ALA A 80 6.41 15.72 -13.77
CA ALA A 80 6.03 14.39 -13.33
C ALA A 80 5.33 14.45 -11.95
N PRO A 81 4.23 13.70 -11.74
CA PRO A 81 3.38 13.86 -10.56
C PRO A 81 4.13 13.56 -9.25
N GLY A 82 5.05 12.59 -9.25
CA GLY A 82 5.86 12.30 -8.07
C GLY A 82 6.84 13.42 -7.71
N ILE A 83 7.47 14.05 -8.71
CA ILE A 83 8.34 15.21 -8.48
C ILE A 83 7.54 16.39 -7.94
N LEU A 84 6.34 16.62 -8.48
CA LEU A 84 5.46 17.66 -7.99
C LEU A 84 5.09 17.42 -6.52
N TYR A 85 4.65 16.21 -6.18
CA TYR A 85 4.34 15.82 -4.81
C TYR A 85 5.52 16.05 -3.85
N LEU A 86 6.73 15.60 -4.22
CA LEU A 86 7.94 15.78 -3.42
C LEU A 86 8.30 17.25 -3.16
N ARG A 87 7.85 18.19 -4.01
CA ARG A 87 8.07 19.63 -3.81
C ARG A 87 7.01 20.28 -2.94
N ILE A 88 5.79 19.74 -2.92
CA ILE A 88 4.64 20.39 -2.28
C ILE A 88 4.20 19.73 -0.97
N PHE A 89 4.58 18.49 -0.68
CA PHE A 89 3.96 17.70 0.40
C PHE A 89 4.02 18.40 1.78
N ARG A 90 5.07 19.19 2.03
CA ARG A 90 5.24 19.98 3.28
C ARG A 90 4.28 21.15 3.41
N CYS A 91 3.55 21.49 2.35
CA CYS A 91 2.57 22.58 2.31
C CYS A 91 1.14 22.07 2.48
N ILE A 92 0.93 20.76 2.56
CA ILE A 92 -0.37 20.14 2.79
C ILE A 92 -0.65 20.20 4.30
N LYS A 93 -1.77 20.78 4.71
CA LYS A 93 -2.13 20.98 6.13
C LYS A 93 -2.67 19.72 6.80
N ASP A 94 -3.63 19.07 6.15
CA ASP A 94 -4.43 18.02 6.77
C ASP A 94 -3.89 16.62 6.42
N CYS A 95 -2.82 16.25 7.12
CA CYS A 95 -2.13 14.98 6.86
C CYS A 95 -2.95 13.73 7.22
N SER A 96 -3.89 13.83 8.17
CA SER A 96 -4.80 12.73 8.52
C SER A 96 -5.79 12.43 7.39
N ILE A 97 -6.49 13.47 6.90
CA ILE A 97 -7.40 13.36 5.75
C ILE A 97 -6.64 12.85 4.53
N LEU A 98 -5.43 13.37 4.30
CA LEU A 98 -4.57 12.90 3.21
C LEU A 98 -4.27 11.40 3.30
N ALA A 99 -4.04 10.86 4.49
CA ALA A 99 -3.80 9.43 4.65
C ALA A 99 -5.04 8.58 4.37
N GLU A 100 -6.24 9.06 4.71
CA GLU A 100 -7.50 8.43 4.33
C GLU A 100 -7.71 8.46 2.81
N ASP A 101 -7.36 9.57 2.15
CA ASP A 101 -7.39 9.70 0.69
C ASP A 101 -6.39 8.75 0.02
N ILE A 102 -5.17 8.62 0.56
CA ILE A 102 -4.16 7.66 0.08
C ILE A 102 -4.67 6.23 0.23
N LEU A 103 -5.26 5.90 1.38
CA LEU A 103 -5.84 4.58 1.64
C LEU A 103 -6.99 4.27 0.67
N SER A 104 -7.86 5.25 0.42
CA SER A 104 -8.97 5.14 -0.53
C SER A 104 -8.48 4.94 -1.96
N LEU A 105 -7.47 5.71 -2.40
CA LEU A 105 -6.83 5.56 -3.71
C LEU A 105 -6.09 4.23 -3.86
N LEU A 106 -5.48 3.71 -2.80
CA LEU A 106 -4.89 2.37 -2.79
C LEU A 106 -5.97 1.32 -3.06
N MET A 107 -7.10 1.39 -2.35
CA MET A 107 -8.19 0.43 -2.52
C MET A 107 -8.88 0.54 -3.88
N LEU A 108 -9.02 1.75 -4.43
CA LEU A 108 -9.47 1.95 -5.81
C LEU A 108 -8.50 1.32 -6.82
N SER A 109 -7.19 1.53 -6.64
CA SER A 109 -6.16 0.92 -7.49
C SER A 109 -6.21 -0.61 -7.44
N VAL A 110 -6.45 -1.18 -6.25
CA VAL A 110 -6.64 -2.63 -6.08
C VAL A 110 -7.86 -3.13 -6.84
N LYS A 111 -8.97 -2.39 -6.78
CA LYS A 111 -10.19 -2.74 -7.53
C LYS A 111 -9.92 -2.77 -9.03
N ASP A 112 -9.27 -1.74 -9.56
CA ASP A 112 -8.94 -1.67 -10.98
C ASP A 112 -7.98 -2.82 -11.39
N ILE A 113 -6.97 -3.12 -10.57
CA ILE A 113 -6.07 -4.27 -10.80
C ILE A 113 -6.88 -5.57 -10.81
N ALA A 114 -7.79 -5.78 -9.87
CA ALA A 114 -8.60 -6.99 -9.80
C ALA A 114 -9.55 -7.13 -11.02
N GLU A 115 -10.16 -6.05 -11.48
CA GLU A 115 -11.04 -6.07 -12.66
C GLU A 115 -10.28 -6.52 -13.93
N THR A 116 -9.02 -6.08 -14.09
CA THR A 116 -8.16 -6.55 -15.20
C THR A 116 -7.80 -8.05 -15.12
N THR A 117 -7.88 -8.67 -13.94
CA THR A 117 -7.64 -10.11 -13.76
C THR A 117 -8.86 -10.98 -14.09
N VAL A 118 -10.08 -10.47 -13.89
CA VAL A 118 -11.33 -11.25 -13.92
C VAL A 118 -12.03 -11.27 -15.29
N SER A 119 -11.77 -10.29 -16.17
CA SER A 119 -12.51 -10.02 -17.42
C SER A 119 -12.58 -11.14 -18.50
N ARG A 120 -12.15 -12.39 -18.22
CA ARG A 120 -12.25 -13.51 -19.17
C ARG A 120 -12.90 -14.79 -18.63
N HIS A 121 -13.39 -14.86 -17.39
CA HIS A 121 -13.99 -16.11 -16.90
C HIS A 121 -15.46 -16.33 -17.33
N GLY A 122 -16.11 -15.35 -17.97
CA GLY A 122 -17.54 -15.41 -18.33
C GLY A 122 -17.92 -15.06 -19.77
N SER A 123 -16.99 -14.81 -20.69
CA SER A 123 -17.30 -14.39 -22.07
C SER A 123 -16.74 -15.33 -23.12
N ASP A 124 -17.22 -16.56 -23.09
CA ASP A 124 -17.26 -17.38 -24.30
C ASP A 124 -18.47 -16.90 -25.14
N LYS A 125 -18.22 -16.45 -26.37
CA LYS A 125 -19.16 -15.92 -27.38
C LYS A 125 -19.56 -14.43 -27.29
N LEU A 126 -18.70 -13.53 -27.78
CA LEU A 126 -19.16 -12.55 -28.77
C LEU A 126 -18.01 -12.02 -29.64
N LYS A 127 -18.35 -11.73 -30.89
CA LYS A 127 -17.48 -11.59 -32.06
C LYS A 127 -16.44 -10.47 -31.92
N ARG A 128 -15.22 -10.84 -32.30
CA ARG A 128 -14.01 -10.04 -32.50
C ARG A 128 -14.28 -8.87 -33.46
N THR A 129 -14.36 -7.65 -32.95
CA THR A 129 -14.11 -6.43 -33.73
C THR A 129 -12.63 -6.06 -33.59
N LYS A 130 -11.97 -5.89 -34.74
CA LYS A 130 -10.58 -5.46 -34.88
C LYS A 130 -10.44 -4.04 -34.30
N TYR A 131 -9.36 -3.75 -33.58
CA TYR A 131 -8.95 -2.47 -32.94
C TYR A 131 -9.15 -2.27 -31.41
N ALA A 132 -9.33 -3.33 -30.62
CA ALA A 132 -9.08 -3.25 -29.18
C ALA A 132 -7.65 -3.76 -28.87
N MET A 133 -6.71 -2.84 -28.69
CA MET A 133 -5.33 -3.14 -28.31
C MET A 133 -5.31 -3.81 -26.93
N GLY A 134 -4.75 -5.01 -26.84
CA GLY A 134 -5.03 -5.97 -25.79
C GLY A 134 -4.55 -5.55 -24.40
N HIS A 135 -5.48 -5.40 -23.47
CA HIS A 135 -5.21 -5.65 -22.05
C HIS A 135 -5.21 -7.17 -21.85
N GLY A 136 -4.03 -7.77 -21.98
CA GLY A 136 -3.83 -9.20 -21.77
C GLY A 136 -4.18 -9.59 -20.33
N LYS A 137 -4.70 -10.80 -20.13
CA LYS A 137 -4.98 -11.40 -18.81
C LYS A 137 -3.76 -11.23 -17.90
N ILE A 138 -3.88 -10.41 -16.87
CA ILE A 138 -2.84 -10.25 -15.86
C ILE A 138 -2.85 -11.49 -14.98
N SER A 139 -1.71 -12.17 -14.85
CA SER A 139 -1.60 -13.32 -13.93
C SER A 139 -1.82 -12.86 -12.48
N LEU A 140 -2.30 -13.74 -11.60
CA LEU A 140 -2.42 -13.40 -10.17
C LEU A 140 -1.08 -12.90 -9.60
N ALA A 141 0.04 -13.48 -10.04
CA ALA A 141 1.37 -13.04 -9.65
C ALA A 141 1.66 -11.60 -10.10
N THR A 142 1.32 -11.25 -11.34
CA THR A 142 1.49 -9.88 -11.87
C THR A 142 0.58 -8.89 -11.15
N ALA A 143 -0.68 -9.23 -10.90
CA ALA A 143 -1.61 -8.42 -10.11
C ALA A 143 -1.05 -8.16 -8.71
N MET A 144 -0.49 -9.21 -8.09
CA MET A 144 0.14 -9.10 -6.79
C MET A 144 1.37 -8.18 -6.81
N THR A 145 2.19 -8.20 -7.86
CA THR A 145 3.31 -7.25 -7.99
C THR A 145 2.83 -5.81 -8.11
N GLN A 146 1.74 -5.55 -8.85
CA GLN A 146 1.15 -4.22 -8.96
C GLN A 146 0.56 -3.75 -7.63
N VAL A 147 -0.09 -4.63 -6.88
CA VAL A 147 -0.58 -4.35 -5.53
C VAL A 147 0.56 -3.97 -4.59
N LYS A 148 1.69 -4.70 -4.61
CA LYS A 148 2.87 -4.35 -3.81
C LYS A 148 3.42 -2.97 -4.19
N VAL A 149 3.47 -2.64 -5.47
CA VAL A 149 3.91 -1.34 -5.96
C VAL A 149 2.97 -0.23 -5.48
N ALA A 150 1.65 -0.40 -5.64
CA ALA A 150 0.65 0.56 -5.15
C ALA A 150 0.76 0.78 -3.64
N ALA A 151 0.86 -0.31 -2.86
CA ALA A 151 1.01 -0.25 -1.42
C ALA A 151 2.31 0.44 -0.99
N SER A 152 3.42 0.18 -1.70
CA SER A 152 4.70 0.84 -1.44
C SER A 152 4.66 2.35 -1.74
N LEU A 153 3.97 2.75 -2.80
CA LEU A 153 3.73 4.17 -3.10
C LEU A 153 2.90 4.80 -1.98
N GLY A 154 1.77 4.21 -1.62
CA GLY A 154 0.91 4.70 -0.53
C GLY A 154 1.69 4.89 0.78
N ALA A 155 2.47 3.88 1.16
CA ALA A 155 3.30 3.93 2.38
C ALA A 155 4.33 5.06 2.32
N THR A 156 4.96 5.28 1.16
CA THR A 156 5.92 6.37 0.94
C THR A 156 5.25 7.73 1.07
N LEU A 157 4.07 7.91 0.48
CA LEU A 157 3.32 9.16 0.54
C LEU A 157 2.87 9.49 1.97
N VAL A 158 2.32 8.52 2.70
CA VAL A 158 1.94 8.68 4.12
C VAL A 158 3.16 9.07 4.96
N TRP A 159 4.27 8.34 4.80
CA TRP A 159 5.49 8.64 5.52
C TRP A 159 6.02 10.05 5.23
N LEU A 160 6.08 10.44 3.95
CA LEU A 160 6.57 11.76 3.56
C LEU A 160 5.69 12.89 4.12
N SER A 161 4.37 12.76 4.06
CA SER A 161 3.46 13.82 4.48
C SER A 161 3.45 14.06 5.98
N GLY A 162 3.37 13.01 6.80
CA GLY A 162 3.14 13.17 8.24
C GLY A 162 4.12 12.42 9.14
N GLY A 163 5.16 11.81 8.58
CA GLY A 163 6.21 11.17 9.35
C GLY A 163 5.69 10.11 10.34
N THR A 164 6.34 10.03 11.50
CA THR A 164 6.07 8.98 12.51
C THR A 164 4.71 9.17 13.19
N THR A 165 4.22 10.39 13.31
CA THR A 165 2.93 10.69 13.94
C THR A 165 1.77 10.21 13.08
N LEU A 166 1.85 10.41 11.77
CA LEU A 166 0.81 9.93 10.86
C LEU A 166 0.83 8.41 10.73
N VAL A 167 2.01 7.79 10.68
CA VAL A 167 2.12 6.32 10.72
C VAL A 167 1.58 5.77 12.04
N GLN A 168 1.79 6.45 13.17
CA GLN A 168 1.17 6.05 14.44
C GLN A 168 -0.37 6.06 14.36
N SER A 169 -0.95 7.17 13.88
CA SER A 169 -2.41 7.28 13.70
C SER A 169 -2.93 6.23 12.71
N LEU A 170 -2.14 5.89 11.67
CA LEU A 170 -2.48 4.81 10.75
C LEU A 170 -2.72 3.47 11.47
N PHE A 171 -1.82 3.09 12.38
CA PHE A 171 -1.89 1.82 13.08
C PHE A 171 -2.91 1.80 14.23
N GLN A 172 -3.06 2.91 14.94
CA GLN A 172 -3.88 2.99 16.15
C GLN A 172 -5.33 3.40 15.88
N GLU A 173 -5.58 4.16 14.81
CA GLU A 173 -6.88 4.78 14.55
C GLU A 173 -7.39 4.37 13.16
N MET A 174 -6.69 4.75 12.08
CA MET A 174 -7.23 4.61 10.73
C MET A 174 -7.42 3.15 10.29
N LEU A 175 -6.45 2.25 10.49
CA LEU A 175 -6.62 0.85 10.10
C LEU A 175 -7.69 0.15 10.96
N PRO A 176 -7.66 0.23 12.30
CA PRO A 176 -8.74 -0.33 13.12
C PRO A 176 -10.11 0.22 12.73
N SER A 177 -10.26 1.53 12.56
CA SER A 177 -11.55 2.13 12.18
C SER A 177 -12.01 1.65 10.79
N TRP A 178 -11.09 1.52 9.84
CA TRP A 178 -11.36 1.03 8.50
C TRP A 178 -11.82 -0.44 8.47
N PHE A 179 -11.27 -1.30 9.34
CA PHE A 179 -11.71 -2.70 9.47
C PHE A 179 -13.04 -2.86 10.20
N LEU A 180 -13.33 -1.93 11.12
CA LEU A 180 -14.59 -1.89 11.87
C LEU A 180 -15.74 -1.31 11.04
N SER A 181 -15.46 -0.45 10.05
CA SER A 181 -16.47 0.08 9.16
C SER A 181 -16.89 -0.92 8.08
N ALA A 182 -18.12 -0.79 7.57
CA ALA A 182 -18.60 -1.59 6.46
C ALA A 182 -17.91 -1.17 5.16
N GLN A 183 -17.17 -2.10 4.55
CA GLN A 183 -16.42 -1.85 3.32
C GLN A 183 -17.10 -2.52 2.13
N ASP A 184 -17.87 -1.75 1.36
CA ASP A 184 -18.52 -2.21 0.12
C ASP A 184 -17.55 -2.16 -1.07
N LEU A 185 -16.50 -2.99 -1.02
CA LEU A 185 -15.55 -3.10 -2.14
C LEU A 185 -16.16 -3.80 -3.36
N ASP A 186 -17.33 -4.43 -3.21
CA ASP A 186 -17.98 -5.29 -4.21
C ASP A 186 -19.17 -4.63 -4.92
N ARG A 187 -19.30 -3.30 -4.85
CA ARG A 187 -20.22 -2.53 -5.74
C ARG A 187 -19.69 -2.63 -7.18
N GLY A 188 -19.92 -3.76 -7.87
CA GLY A 188 -19.41 -3.97 -9.23
C GLY A 188 -19.33 -5.38 -9.84
N GLY A 189 -19.79 -6.47 -9.21
CA GLY A 189 -19.98 -7.77 -9.89
C GLY A 189 -18.98 -8.88 -9.54
N ALA A 190 -18.88 -9.92 -10.39
CA ALA A 190 -18.32 -11.27 -10.13
C ALA A 190 -16.83 -11.38 -9.69
N SER A 191 -16.15 -10.26 -9.41
CA SER A 191 -14.73 -10.20 -9.02
C SER A 191 -14.50 -10.12 -7.50
N GLY A 192 -15.53 -9.94 -6.68
CA GLY A 192 -15.45 -9.63 -5.26
C GLY A 192 -14.43 -10.45 -4.48
N GLY A 193 -14.40 -11.77 -4.66
CA GLY A 193 -13.45 -12.66 -3.97
C GLY A 193 -11.98 -12.35 -4.24
N THR A 194 -11.62 -11.88 -5.45
CA THR A 194 -10.25 -11.50 -5.80
C THR A 194 -9.93 -10.10 -5.29
N VAL A 195 -10.87 -9.17 -5.39
CA VAL A 195 -10.74 -7.80 -4.86
C VAL A 195 -10.45 -7.82 -3.36
N TYR A 196 -11.20 -8.61 -2.58
CA TYR A 196 -11.00 -8.71 -1.13
C TYR A 196 -9.63 -9.31 -0.77
N LYS A 197 -9.18 -10.36 -1.46
CA LYS A 197 -7.85 -10.96 -1.21
C LYS A 197 -6.71 -10.00 -1.54
N LEU A 198 -6.75 -9.39 -2.73
CA LEU A 198 -5.75 -8.40 -3.14
C LEU A 198 -5.79 -7.17 -2.23
N GLY A 199 -6.98 -6.76 -1.79
CA GLY A 199 -7.18 -5.65 -0.85
C GLY A 199 -6.55 -5.91 0.51
N GLY A 200 -6.81 -7.07 1.11
CA GLY A 200 -6.19 -7.44 2.38
C GLY A 200 -4.66 -7.46 2.28
N HIS A 201 -4.12 -8.02 1.19
CA HIS A 201 -2.68 -7.97 0.94
C HIS A 201 -2.15 -6.56 0.72
N ALA A 202 -2.86 -5.70 -0.01
CA ALA A 202 -2.48 -4.30 -0.22
C ALA A 202 -2.34 -3.57 1.11
N LEU A 203 -3.33 -3.72 2.00
CA LEU A 203 -3.32 -3.15 3.34
C LEU A 203 -2.16 -3.69 4.17
N ALA A 204 -1.85 -4.98 4.07
CA ALA A 204 -0.73 -5.60 4.78
C ALA A 204 0.62 -4.99 4.35
N TYR A 205 0.87 -4.92 3.04
CA TYR A 205 2.09 -4.29 2.51
C TYR A 205 2.15 -2.79 2.89
N PHE A 206 1.03 -2.09 2.79
CA PHE A 206 0.92 -0.68 3.12
C PHE A 206 1.25 -0.41 4.59
N ALA A 207 0.66 -1.18 5.51
CA ALA A 207 0.92 -1.06 6.95
C ALA A 207 2.38 -1.38 7.28
N VAL A 208 2.90 -2.53 6.83
CA VAL A 208 4.27 -2.95 7.15
C VAL A 208 5.30 -1.98 6.59
N TYR A 209 5.18 -1.56 5.33
CA TYR A 209 6.11 -0.58 4.76
C TYR A 209 6.03 0.78 5.44
N SER A 210 4.83 1.24 5.82
CA SER A 210 4.67 2.49 6.58
C SER A 210 5.39 2.40 7.93
N GLY A 211 5.25 1.29 8.65
CA GLY A 211 5.97 1.03 9.91
C GLY A 211 7.49 0.96 9.72
N MET A 212 7.96 0.27 8.68
CA MET A 212 9.39 0.16 8.36
C MET A 212 10.01 1.53 8.02
N PHE A 213 9.31 2.38 7.27
CA PHE A 213 9.78 3.74 6.98
C PHE A 213 9.83 4.61 8.23
N ALA A 214 8.89 4.43 9.17
CA ALA A 214 8.81 5.23 10.38
C ALA A 214 9.80 4.85 11.47
N TRP A 215 10.06 3.55 11.65
CA TRP A 215 10.82 3.05 12.81
C TRP A 215 12.04 2.20 12.45
N GLY A 216 12.30 1.99 11.15
CA GLY A 216 13.38 1.14 10.68
C GLY A 216 13.13 -0.35 10.93
N ILE A 217 14.08 -1.16 10.50
CA ILE A 217 14.06 -2.63 10.62
C ILE A 217 14.97 -3.10 11.77
N ASP A 218 15.79 -2.18 12.29
CA ASP A 218 16.82 -2.52 13.25
C ASP A 218 16.23 -3.06 14.56
N PRO A 219 16.91 -4.03 15.20
CA PRO A 219 16.49 -4.58 16.48
C PRO A 219 16.67 -3.58 17.62
N THR A 220 17.52 -2.56 17.44
CA THR A 220 17.65 -1.47 18.40
C THR A 220 16.43 -0.55 18.29
N PRO A 221 15.56 -0.47 19.31
CA PRO A 221 14.35 0.30 19.21
C PRO A 221 14.71 1.79 19.07
N VAL A 222 14.45 2.35 17.88
CA VAL A 222 14.62 3.78 17.60
C VAL A 222 13.72 4.62 18.51
N SER A 223 12.61 4.06 18.98
CA SER A 223 11.73 4.69 19.96
C SER A 223 10.89 3.66 20.74
N ARG A 224 10.59 3.95 22.02
CA ARG A 224 9.54 3.22 22.79
C ARG A 224 8.13 3.36 22.18
N ARG A 225 7.96 4.28 21.23
CA ARG A 225 6.70 4.52 20.54
C ARG A 225 6.39 3.39 19.54
N ARG A 226 7.40 2.85 18.85
CA ARG A 226 7.29 1.68 17.96
C ARG A 226 6.63 0.49 18.68
N GLU A 227 7.22 0.09 19.80
CA GLU A 227 6.74 -1.00 20.66
C GLU A 227 5.26 -0.81 21.01
N ARG A 228 4.89 0.36 21.53
CA ARG A 228 3.51 0.66 21.94
C ARG A 228 2.53 0.56 20.78
N VAL A 229 2.87 1.14 19.63
CA VAL A 229 1.98 1.16 18.45
C VAL A 229 1.80 -0.24 17.89
N MET A 230 2.89 -1.00 17.76
CA MET A 230 2.84 -2.37 17.26
C MET A 230 2.07 -3.30 18.21
N ARG A 231 2.32 -3.19 19.52
CA ARG A 231 1.57 -3.90 20.56
C ARG A 231 0.07 -3.65 20.43
N SER A 232 -0.35 -2.38 20.41
CA SER A 232 -1.77 -2.03 20.27
C SER A 232 -2.39 -2.60 19.00
N HIS A 233 -1.66 -2.57 17.87
CA HIS A 233 -2.17 -3.11 16.62
C HIS A 233 -2.32 -4.64 16.67
N LEU A 234 -1.33 -5.36 17.20
CA LEU A 234 -1.38 -6.82 17.35
C LEU A 234 -2.42 -7.27 18.39
N GLU A 235 -2.64 -6.50 19.46
CA GLU A 235 -3.73 -6.72 20.40
C GLU A 235 -5.10 -6.56 19.74
N PHE A 236 -5.26 -5.57 18.85
CA PHE A 236 -6.46 -5.44 18.03
C PHE A 236 -6.65 -6.67 17.13
N LEU A 237 -5.61 -7.12 16.41
CA LEU A 237 -5.68 -8.32 15.57
C LEU A 237 -6.09 -9.56 16.39
N ALA A 238 -5.45 -9.77 17.54
CA ALA A 238 -5.73 -10.91 18.42
C ALA A 238 -7.15 -10.86 18.97
N SER A 239 -7.63 -9.67 19.35
CA SER A 239 -8.99 -9.50 19.90
C SER A 239 -10.06 -9.73 18.83
N ALA A 240 -9.81 -9.34 17.58
CA ALA A 240 -10.70 -9.64 16.47
C ALA A 240 -10.68 -11.13 16.09
N LEU A 241 -9.51 -11.79 16.14
CA LEU A 241 -9.42 -13.25 15.93
C LEU A 241 -10.14 -14.05 17.03
N ASP A 242 -10.04 -13.62 18.29
CA ASP A 242 -10.76 -14.20 19.43
C ASP A 242 -12.30 -13.97 19.36
N GLY A 243 -12.78 -13.20 18.38
CA GLY A 243 -14.20 -12.85 18.26
C GLY A 243 -14.69 -11.83 19.29
N LYS A 244 -13.79 -11.17 20.02
CA LYS A 244 -14.14 -10.11 20.99
C LYS A 244 -14.54 -8.80 20.31
N ILE A 245 -14.04 -8.60 19.08
CA ILE A 245 -14.33 -7.44 18.26
C ILE A 245 -15.02 -7.93 16.99
N SER A 246 -16.23 -7.43 16.75
CA SER A 246 -16.94 -7.63 15.48
C SER A 246 -16.34 -6.72 14.41
N LEU A 247 -15.97 -7.31 13.27
CA LEU A 247 -15.44 -6.58 12.12
C LEU A 247 -16.57 -6.19 11.16
N GLY A 248 -16.47 -5.00 10.54
CA GLY A 248 -17.38 -4.56 9.49
C GLY A 248 -16.95 -4.99 8.08
N CYS A 249 -15.70 -5.43 7.92
CA CYS A 249 -15.14 -5.82 6.63
C CYS A 249 -15.36 -7.31 6.28
N ASN A 250 -15.16 -7.64 5.01
CA ASN A 250 -15.27 -9.02 4.52
C ASN A 250 -14.19 -9.94 5.14
N MET A 251 -14.59 -11.16 5.53
CA MET A 251 -13.69 -12.14 6.15
C MET A 251 -12.49 -12.53 5.26
N SER A 252 -12.66 -12.59 3.94
CA SER A 252 -11.55 -12.87 3.03
C SER A 252 -10.53 -11.73 2.99
N LEU A 253 -10.97 -10.49 3.15
CA LEU A 253 -10.08 -9.33 3.23
C LEU A 253 -9.35 -9.34 4.57
N TRP A 254 -10.08 -9.52 5.66
CA TRP A 254 -9.50 -9.61 7.00
C TRP A 254 -8.43 -10.69 7.08
N ARG A 255 -8.76 -11.90 6.60
CA ARG A 255 -7.82 -13.01 6.58
C ARG A 255 -6.58 -12.70 5.74
N ALA A 256 -6.74 -12.16 4.53
CA ALA A 256 -5.60 -11.79 3.69
C ALA A 256 -4.73 -10.70 4.32
N TYR A 257 -5.34 -9.75 5.03
CA TYR A 257 -4.63 -8.72 5.78
C TYR A 257 -3.81 -9.31 6.93
N VAL A 258 -4.45 -10.04 7.86
CA VAL A 258 -3.77 -10.60 9.04
C VAL A 258 -2.64 -11.54 8.64
N SER A 259 -2.91 -12.46 7.71
CA SER A 259 -1.93 -13.44 7.24
C SER A 259 -0.77 -12.77 6.50
N GLY A 260 -1.08 -11.80 5.63
CA GLY A 260 -0.08 -11.02 4.92
C GLY A 260 0.76 -10.15 5.85
N PHE A 261 0.13 -9.50 6.83
CA PHE A 261 0.78 -8.61 7.78
C PHE A 261 1.75 -9.40 8.66
N LEU A 262 1.26 -10.47 9.29
CA LEU A 262 2.07 -11.31 10.17
C LEU A 262 3.18 -12.03 9.41
N GLY A 263 2.91 -12.53 8.20
CA GLY A 263 3.95 -13.12 7.35
C GLY A 263 5.06 -12.13 7.01
N LEU A 264 4.70 -10.90 6.62
CA LEU A 264 5.67 -9.85 6.34
C LEU A 264 6.45 -9.44 7.60
N VAL A 265 5.81 -9.37 8.77
CA VAL A 265 6.49 -9.05 10.03
C VAL A 265 7.48 -10.16 10.40
N VAL A 266 7.08 -11.43 10.32
CA VAL A 266 7.97 -12.58 10.56
C VAL A 266 9.19 -12.57 9.63
N ASP A 267 8.97 -12.26 8.35
CA ASP A 267 10.03 -12.30 7.34
C ASP A 267 10.95 -11.06 7.37
N ARG A 268 10.38 -9.87 7.58
CA ARG A 268 11.07 -8.59 7.34
C ARG A 268 11.40 -7.82 8.60
N ALA A 269 10.64 -8.01 9.68
CA ALA A 269 10.81 -7.27 10.92
C ALA A 269 10.54 -8.15 12.16
N PRO A 270 11.20 -9.32 12.29
CA PRO A 270 10.91 -10.28 13.35
C PRO A 270 11.15 -9.72 14.76
N CYS A 271 12.03 -8.71 14.88
CA CYS A 271 12.28 -8.00 16.14
C CYS A 271 11.01 -7.38 16.76
N LEU A 272 10.02 -7.02 15.93
CA LEU A 272 8.73 -6.51 16.40
C LEU A 272 7.94 -7.53 17.22
N LEU A 273 8.14 -8.84 16.98
CA LEU A 273 7.44 -9.89 17.70
C LEU A 273 8.02 -10.12 19.09
N HIS A 274 9.31 -9.80 19.29
CA HIS A 274 9.95 -9.91 20.60
C HIS A 274 9.45 -8.86 21.60
N GLU A 275 8.93 -7.74 21.09
CA GLU A 275 8.43 -6.61 21.89
C GLU A 275 6.98 -6.82 22.41
N VAL A 276 6.36 -7.96 22.08
CA VAL A 276 4.92 -8.22 22.25
C VAL A 276 4.70 -9.26 23.33
N ASP A 277 3.62 -9.11 24.11
CA ASP A 277 3.25 -10.07 25.16
C ASP A 277 2.97 -11.45 24.54
N LEU A 278 3.56 -12.49 25.13
CA LEU A 278 3.33 -13.90 24.81
C LEU A 278 1.84 -14.25 24.72
N LYS A 279 0.99 -13.65 25.56
CA LYS A 279 -0.47 -13.88 25.54
C LYS A 279 -1.09 -13.44 24.21
N VAL A 280 -0.60 -12.34 23.63
CA VAL A 280 -1.07 -11.84 22.34
C VAL A 280 -0.59 -12.77 21.23
N LEU A 281 0.70 -13.15 21.24
CA LEU A 281 1.27 -14.07 20.27
C LEU A 281 0.57 -15.44 20.26
N LYS A 282 0.24 -15.98 21.44
CA LYS A 282 -0.51 -17.24 21.59
C LYS A 282 -1.91 -17.16 20.99
N LYS A 283 -2.61 -16.03 21.16
CA LYS A 283 -3.95 -15.85 20.54
C LYS A 283 -3.86 -15.76 19.03
N LEU A 284 -2.91 -14.99 18.52
CA LEU A 284 -2.65 -14.88 17.07
C LEU A 284 -2.35 -16.27 16.47
N SER A 285 -1.50 -17.06 17.12
CA SER A 285 -1.14 -18.40 16.65
C SER A 285 -2.33 -19.36 16.64
N ILE A 286 -3.20 -19.31 17.66
CA ILE A 286 -4.43 -20.11 17.70
C ILE A 286 -5.38 -19.70 16.56
N GLY A 287 -5.60 -18.41 16.33
CA GLY A 287 -6.45 -17.92 15.25
C GLY A 287 -5.94 -18.34 13.86
N LEU A 288 -4.62 -18.23 13.63
CA LEU A 288 -4.00 -18.70 12.38
C LEU A 288 -4.09 -20.21 12.20
N ARG A 289 -3.96 -20.99 13.28
CA ARG A 289 -4.16 -22.45 13.26
C ARG A 289 -5.59 -22.80 12.82
N GLN A 290 -6.60 -22.09 13.32
CA GLN A 290 -8.00 -22.28 12.90
C GLN A 290 -8.20 -21.98 11.41
N TRP A 291 -7.41 -21.07 10.86
CA TRP A 291 -7.38 -20.79 9.42
C TRP A 291 -6.55 -21.78 8.61
N LYS A 292 -5.96 -22.81 9.22
CA LYS A 292 -5.05 -23.78 8.59
C LYS A 292 -3.71 -23.18 8.16
N GLU A 293 -3.28 -22.08 8.78
CA GLU A 293 -2.00 -21.42 8.52
C GLU A 293 -0.98 -21.80 9.60
N LYS A 294 -0.76 -23.11 9.73
CA LYS A 294 0.08 -23.70 10.80
C LYS A 294 1.52 -23.19 10.76
N GLU A 295 2.12 -23.12 9.58
CA GLU A 295 3.52 -22.68 9.42
C GLU A 295 3.71 -21.24 9.93
N LEU A 296 2.78 -20.34 9.58
CA LEU A 296 2.83 -18.96 10.05
C LEU A 296 2.55 -18.87 11.56
N ALA A 297 1.60 -19.67 12.07
CA ALA A 297 1.30 -19.74 13.50
C ALA A 297 2.53 -20.14 14.34
N VAL A 298 3.28 -21.15 13.89
CA VAL A 298 4.53 -21.58 14.52
C VAL A 298 5.61 -20.49 14.37
N ALA A 299 5.77 -19.93 13.17
CA ALA A 299 6.81 -18.95 12.90
C ALA A 299 6.70 -17.70 13.78
N ILE A 300 5.47 -17.22 14.07
CA ILE A 300 5.25 -16.10 14.97
C ILE A 300 5.75 -16.41 16.39
N LEU A 301 5.44 -17.61 16.90
CA LEU A 301 5.88 -18.02 18.24
C LEU A 301 7.40 -18.19 18.29
N CYS A 302 8.00 -18.85 17.29
CA CYS A 302 9.46 -19.01 17.20
C CYS A 302 10.20 -17.67 17.14
N ARG A 303 9.60 -16.63 16.55
CA ARG A 303 10.18 -15.28 16.49
C ARG A 303 9.85 -14.41 17.72
N GLY A 304 8.91 -14.81 18.57
CA GLY A 304 8.53 -14.10 19.79
C GLY A 304 9.60 -14.14 20.91
N GLY A 305 10.54 -15.08 20.83
CA GLY A 305 11.63 -15.22 21.79
C GLY A 305 11.55 -16.52 22.61
N PRO A 306 12.46 -16.72 23.57
CA PRO A 306 12.61 -17.98 24.29
C PRO A 306 11.36 -18.38 25.08
N GLU A 307 10.64 -17.42 25.65
CA GLU A 307 9.41 -17.65 26.42
C GLU A 307 8.28 -18.26 25.58
N ALA A 308 8.27 -18.00 24.26
CA ALA A 308 7.27 -18.52 23.34
C ALA A 308 7.58 -19.94 22.83
N MET A 309 8.78 -20.46 23.06
CA MET A 309 9.24 -21.74 22.50
C MET A 309 8.44 -22.94 23.04
N GLY A 310 8.06 -22.93 24.32
CA GLY A 310 7.22 -23.98 24.89
C GLY A 310 5.85 -24.05 24.20
N VAL A 311 5.22 -22.90 23.97
CA VAL A 311 3.94 -22.80 23.26
C VAL A 311 4.09 -23.21 21.80
N ALA A 312 5.22 -22.91 21.15
CA ALA A 312 5.50 -23.35 19.79
C ALA A 312 5.61 -24.88 19.71
N ALA A 313 6.32 -25.51 20.66
CA ALA A 313 6.47 -26.96 20.72
C ALA A 313 5.12 -27.66 20.95
N GLU A 314 4.29 -27.17 21.88
CA GLU A 314 2.92 -27.66 22.08
C GLU A 314 2.10 -27.59 20.78
N LEU A 315 2.18 -26.47 20.05
CA LEU A 315 1.41 -26.28 18.82
C LEU A 315 1.86 -27.21 17.68
N ILE A 316 3.14 -27.58 17.63
CA ILE A 316 3.69 -28.55 16.68
C ILE A 316 3.22 -29.97 17.04
N LEU A 317 3.34 -30.37 18.30
CA LEU A 317 2.97 -31.70 18.77
C LEU A 317 1.47 -31.98 18.59
N ASP A 318 0.62 -31.00 18.88
CA ASP A 318 -0.83 -31.05 18.65
C ASP A 318 -1.22 -31.16 17.16
N SER A 319 -0.26 -31.07 16.24
CA SER A 319 -0.50 -31.02 14.81
C SER A 319 -0.08 -32.27 14.04
N GLU A 320 0.62 -33.19 14.72
CA GLU A 320 1.11 -34.48 14.22
C GLU A 320 0.17 -35.67 14.51
N TRP A 321 -0.99 -35.41 15.14
CA TRP A 321 -2.05 -36.36 15.45
C TRP A 321 -3.38 -35.89 14.85
#